data_AF-A0A252CRU3-F1
#
_entry.id   AF-A0A252CRU3-F1
#
_cell.length_a   1.000
_cell.length_b   1.000
_cell.length_c   1.000
_cell.angle_alpha   90.00
_cell.angle_beta   90.00
_cell.angle_gamma   90.00
#
_symmetry.space_group_name_H-M   'P 1'
#
loop_
_entity.id
_entity.type
_entity.pdbx_description
1 polymer ?
#
loop_
_entity_poly.entity_id
_entity_poly.type
_entity_poly.pdbx_seq_one_letter_code
_entity_poly.pdbx_strand_id
1 'polypeptide(L)'
;METCSKDGLTRTQLVDCISRVLIIAYKESTQELEALLTSEGFDVEVLRQEAKPEYQNFSRSYLCLMNHCRAWQRAMQAAQPTIIIEADFVPVVDFGELPLPFNPNQNDVGISWLYTCAPQLYYVSSDGYAEGFSTSAVAYIVNPQSACYLLELAEEIRTNVGVTNYSTWDSTIDSFLRQKKLKNYIPWRNYGEHGGLPNPEHYQNKLSKTHRADVLHGKLAFIPLYAVGKNDGNLRLLSVRFWARIKGITRLLTGRFLRVKVLQGSSSPIRLLSFAVLRQLTLNV
;
A
#
# COMPACT_ATOMS: atom_id res chain seq x y z
N MET A 1 -39.93 6.13 26.02
CA MET A 1 -38.83 5.42 26.71
C MET A 1 -37.87 4.95 25.65
N GLU A 2 -36.87 5.80 25.43
CA GLU A 2 -35.76 5.58 24.50
C GLU A 2 -34.93 4.37 24.95
N THR A 3 -34.70 3.42 24.05
CA THR A 3 -33.64 2.45 24.20
C THR A 3 -32.41 2.97 23.46
N CYS A 4 -31.50 3.48 24.28
CA CYS A 4 -30.17 3.99 23.97
C CYS A 4 -29.37 3.03 23.07
N SER A 5 -29.09 3.45 21.83
CA SER A 5 -28.05 2.86 20.99
C SER A 5 -26.68 3.24 21.57
N LYS A 6 -25.96 2.27 22.16
CA LYS A 6 -24.54 2.44 22.47
C LYS A 6 -23.74 2.14 21.20
N ASP A 7 -23.41 3.20 20.47
CA ASP A 7 -22.41 3.32 19.40
C ASP A 7 -22.11 2.05 18.60
N GLY A 8 -22.97 1.76 17.64
CA GLY A 8 -22.60 0.94 16.50
C GLY A 8 -21.63 1.73 15.63
N LEU A 9 -20.34 1.37 15.63
CA LEU A 9 -19.43 1.79 14.58
C LEU A 9 -20.01 1.29 13.25
N THR A 10 -20.67 2.17 12.49
CA THR A 10 -20.84 1.98 11.06
C THR A 10 -19.46 1.78 10.48
N ARG A 11 -19.15 0.54 10.10
CA ARG A 11 -17.86 0.16 9.54
C ARG A 11 -17.71 0.89 8.21
N THR A 12 -16.90 1.94 8.21
CA THR A 12 -16.67 2.78 7.03
C THR A 12 -15.93 1.97 5.97
N GLN A 13 -16.63 1.63 4.89
CA GLN A 13 -16.07 0.87 3.77
C GLN A 13 -15.19 1.77 2.90
N LEU A 14 -14.25 1.16 2.16
CA LEU A 14 -13.38 1.90 1.25
C LEU A 14 -14.19 2.63 0.19
N VAL A 15 -15.14 1.94 -0.45
CA VAL A 15 -15.92 2.52 -1.56
C VAL A 15 -16.69 3.79 -1.15
N ASP A 16 -17.16 3.87 0.09
CA ASP A 16 -17.92 5.02 0.60
C ASP A 16 -17.06 6.26 0.92
N CYS A 17 -15.74 6.09 1.04
CA CYS A 17 -14.82 7.13 1.52
C CYS A 17 -13.81 7.63 0.50
N ILE A 18 -13.76 6.98 -0.66
CA ILE A 18 -12.77 7.25 -1.68
C ILE A 18 -13.45 7.95 -2.86
N SER A 19 -12.89 9.08 -3.28
CA SER A 19 -13.41 9.81 -4.45
C SER A 19 -13.22 9.04 -5.75
N ARG A 20 -12.05 8.41 -5.91
CA ARG A 20 -11.65 7.69 -7.11
C ARG A 20 -10.46 6.78 -6.85
N VAL A 21 -10.25 5.85 -7.78
CA VAL A 21 -9.08 4.98 -7.87
C VAL A 21 -8.28 5.36 -9.12
N LEU A 22 -7.02 5.71 -8.93
CA LEU A 22 -6.07 6.00 -10.01
C LEU A 22 -5.15 4.79 -10.21
N ILE A 23 -5.29 4.12 -11.36
CA ILE A 23 -4.42 3.00 -11.74
C ILE A 23 -3.25 3.55 -12.55
N ILE A 24 -2.04 3.37 -12.06
CA ILE A 24 -0.79 3.72 -12.74
C ILE A 24 -0.34 2.53 -13.58
N ALA A 25 -0.13 2.76 -14.88
CA ALA A 25 0.36 1.73 -15.80
C ALA A 25 1.36 2.30 -16.81
N TYR A 26 2.17 1.44 -17.43
CA TYR A 26 2.91 1.76 -18.65
C TYR A 26 2.39 0.92 -19.82
N LYS A 27 2.73 -0.37 -19.84
CA LYS A 27 2.36 -1.32 -20.91
C LYS A 27 1.52 -2.48 -20.41
N GLU A 28 1.39 -2.59 -19.10
CA GLU A 28 0.64 -3.62 -18.41
C GLU A 28 -0.84 -3.55 -18.79
N SER A 29 -1.45 -4.71 -18.97
CA SER A 29 -2.91 -4.81 -19.05
C SER A 29 -3.49 -4.51 -17.68
N THR A 30 -4.51 -3.65 -17.65
CA THR A 30 -5.23 -3.24 -16.44
C THR A 30 -6.65 -3.78 -16.42
N GLN A 31 -7.05 -4.53 -17.45
CA GLN A 31 -8.45 -4.91 -17.70
C GLN A 31 -9.10 -5.66 -16.52
N GLU A 32 -8.43 -6.66 -15.95
CA GLU A 32 -8.96 -7.42 -14.80
C GLU A 32 -9.10 -6.55 -13.56
N LEU A 33 -8.10 -5.69 -13.30
CA LEU A 33 -8.10 -4.76 -12.16
C LEU A 33 -9.18 -3.69 -12.29
N GLU A 34 -9.31 -3.09 -13.48
CA GLU A 34 -10.37 -2.12 -13.80
C GLU A 34 -11.75 -2.72 -13.63
N ALA A 35 -12.00 -3.89 -14.24
CA ALA A 35 -13.29 -4.55 -14.18
C ALA A 35 -13.70 -4.87 -12.74
N LEU A 36 -12.76 -5.37 -11.93
CA LEU A 36 -12.99 -5.65 -10.52
C LEU A 36 -13.36 -4.38 -9.75
N LEU A 37 -12.51 -3.35 -9.80
CA LEU A 37 -12.72 -2.12 -9.05
C LEU A 37 -14.03 -1.40 -9.45
N THR A 38 -14.33 -1.35 -10.75
CA THR A 38 -15.60 -0.78 -11.22
C THR A 38 -16.79 -1.62 -10.75
N SER A 39 -16.69 -2.95 -10.74
CA SER A 39 -17.77 -3.82 -10.24
C SER A 39 -18.02 -3.67 -8.74
N GLU A 40 -17.00 -3.26 -7.98
CA GLU A 40 -17.09 -2.95 -6.55
C GLU A 40 -17.54 -1.50 -6.27
N GLY A 41 -17.88 -0.73 -7.31
CA GLY A 41 -18.47 0.61 -7.19
C GLY A 41 -17.49 1.78 -7.20
N PHE A 42 -16.19 1.54 -7.49
CA PHE A 42 -15.23 2.64 -7.59
C PHE A 42 -15.32 3.39 -8.92
N ASP A 43 -15.10 4.71 -8.87
CA ASP A 43 -14.72 5.51 -10.04
C ASP A 43 -13.24 5.27 -10.36
N VAL A 44 -12.95 4.74 -11.55
CA VAL A 44 -11.60 4.25 -11.93
C VAL A 44 -11.06 5.04 -13.11
N GLU A 45 -9.86 5.59 -12.95
CA GLU A 45 -9.11 6.26 -14.03
C GLU A 45 -7.74 5.59 -14.21
N VAL A 46 -7.41 5.17 -15.43
CA VAL A 46 -6.09 4.62 -15.76
C VAL A 46 -5.17 5.70 -16.30
N LEU A 47 -4.05 5.92 -15.60
CA LEU A 47 -3.00 6.86 -15.96
C LEU A 47 -1.84 6.09 -16.61
N ARG A 48 -1.81 6.10 -17.95
CA ARG A 48 -0.74 5.43 -18.71
C ARG A 48 0.47 6.35 -18.93
N GLN A 49 1.67 5.83 -18.66
CA GLN A 49 2.91 6.51 -18.99
C GLN A 49 3.09 6.58 -20.51
N GLU A 50 3.31 7.79 -21.02
CA GLU A 50 3.64 8.01 -22.43
C GLU A 50 5.08 7.57 -22.71
N ALA A 51 5.33 6.96 -23.87
CA ALA A 51 6.67 6.71 -24.35
C ALA A 51 7.21 7.97 -25.05
N LYS A 52 8.16 8.67 -24.43
CA LYS A 52 8.86 9.81 -25.03
C LYS A 52 10.35 9.51 -25.24
N PRO A 53 10.98 10.01 -26.31
CA PRO A 53 12.42 9.84 -26.53
C PRO A 53 13.28 10.34 -25.36
N GLU A 54 12.85 11.42 -24.71
CA GLU A 54 13.54 12.02 -23.55
C GLU A 54 13.66 11.06 -22.35
N TYR A 55 12.77 10.06 -22.25
CA TYR A 55 12.75 9.08 -21.15
C TYR A 55 13.74 7.92 -21.32
N GLN A 56 14.39 7.81 -22.48
CA GLN A 56 15.23 6.66 -22.81
C GLN A 56 16.38 6.45 -21.81
N ASN A 57 16.90 7.53 -21.23
CA ASN A 57 18.03 7.51 -20.29
C ASN A 57 17.60 7.62 -18.82
N PHE A 58 16.30 7.72 -18.53
CA PHE A 58 15.82 7.84 -17.16
C PHE A 58 15.90 6.48 -16.45
N SER A 59 16.19 6.49 -15.15
CA SER A 59 16.16 5.26 -14.36
C SER A 59 14.73 4.70 -14.28
N ARG A 60 14.57 3.39 -14.09
CA ARG A 60 13.22 2.81 -13.98
C ARG A 60 12.54 3.28 -12.70
N SER A 61 13.31 3.42 -11.62
CA SER A 61 12.83 4.05 -10.38
C SER A 61 12.30 5.47 -10.59
N TYR A 62 13.00 6.32 -11.36
CA TYR A 62 12.53 7.68 -11.63
C TYR A 62 11.31 7.70 -12.55
N LEU A 63 11.25 6.83 -13.56
CA LEU A 63 10.05 6.67 -14.39
C LEU A 63 8.83 6.21 -13.56
N CYS A 64 9.04 5.33 -12.58
CA CYS A 64 8.00 4.95 -11.63
C CYS A 64 7.54 6.15 -10.81
N LEU A 65 8.47 6.92 -10.23
CA LEU A 65 8.17 8.16 -9.50
C LEU A 65 7.36 9.14 -10.36
N MET A 66 7.73 9.36 -11.62
CA MET A 66 6.99 10.24 -12.54
C MET A 66 5.52 9.81 -12.72
N ASN A 67 5.24 8.51 -12.72
CA ASN A 67 3.86 8.05 -12.79
C ASN A 67 3.08 8.36 -11.51
N HIS A 68 3.70 8.16 -10.34
CA HIS A 68 3.11 8.57 -9.09
C HIS A 68 2.89 10.08 -9.01
N CYS A 69 3.80 10.90 -9.53
CA CYS A 69 3.61 12.35 -9.60
C CYS A 69 2.35 12.73 -10.38
N ARG A 70 2.07 12.08 -11.52
CA ARG A 70 0.84 12.33 -12.29
C ARG A 70 -0.40 11.96 -11.48
N ALA A 71 -0.37 10.84 -10.77
CA ALA A 71 -1.47 10.45 -9.89
C ALA A 71 -1.64 11.42 -8.70
N TRP A 72 -0.54 11.90 -8.10
CA TRP A 72 -0.57 12.89 -7.03
C TRP A 72 -1.11 14.23 -7.50
N GLN A 73 -0.79 14.67 -8.73
CA GLN A 73 -1.39 15.87 -9.33
C GLN A 73 -2.91 15.76 -9.43
N ARG A 74 -3.44 14.59 -9.80
CA ARG A 74 -4.90 14.34 -9.82
C ARG A 74 -5.48 14.29 -8.41
N ALA A 75 -4.85 13.54 -7.50
CA ALA A 75 -5.30 13.39 -6.11
C ALA A 75 -5.31 14.70 -5.33
N MET A 76 -4.37 15.61 -5.61
CA MET A 76 -4.32 16.96 -5.03
C MET A 76 -5.55 17.82 -5.38
N GLN A 77 -6.24 17.51 -6.49
CA GLN A 77 -7.44 18.23 -6.93
C GLN A 77 -8.74 17.55 -6.48
N ALA A 78 -8.66 16.40 -5.80
CA ALA A 78 -9.84 15.66 -5.35
C ALA A 78 -10.47 16.29 -4.10
N ALA A 79 -11.78 16.10 -3.92
CA ALA A 79 -12.50 16.57 -2.73
C ALA A 79 -12.40 15.60 -1.54
N GLN A 80 -12.09 14.33 -1.81
CA GLN A 80 -11.96 13.26 -0.82
C GLN A 80 -10.66 12.47 -1.09
N PRO A 81 -10.22 11.60 -0.17
CA PRO A 81 -9.06 10.75 -0.40
C PRO A 81 -9.15 9.95 -1.71
N THR A 82 -7.99 9.66 -2.27
CA THR A 82 -7.82 8.96 -3.54
C THR A 82 -7.00 7.70 -3.31
N ILE A 83 -7.44 6.57 -3.86
CA ILE A 83 -6.62 5.36 -3.95
C ILE A 83 -5.70 5.49 -5.16
N ILE A 84 -4.41 5.19 -4.98
CA ILE A 84 -3.43 5.08 -6.06
C ILE A 84 -2.87 3.66 -6.06
N ILE A 85 -2.92 3.00 -7.22
CA ILE A 85 -2.56 1.59 -7.39
C ILE A 85 -1.67 1.41 -8.63
N GLU A 86 -0.61 0.62 -8.53
CA GLU A 86 0.15 0.13 -9.69
C GLU A 86 -0.62 -0.99 -10.42
N ALA A 87 -0.52 -1.03 -11.74
CA ALA A 87 -1.29 -1.94 -12.61
C ALA A 87 -1.17 -3.43 -12.30
N ASP A 88 -0.10 -3.83 -11.60
CA ASP A 88 0.13 -5.22 -11.23
C ASP A 88 -0.31 -5.57 -9.81
N PHE A 89 -0.98 -4.65 -9.10
CA PHE A 89 -1.65 -4.94 -7.85
C PHE A 89 -2.80 -5.92 -8.06
N VAL A 90 -2.90 -6.91 -7.18
CA VAL A 90 -3.99 -7.87 -7.15
C VAL A 90 -4.76 -7.67 -5.85
N PRO A 91 -5.96 -7.08 -5.88
CA PRO A 91 -6.80 -6.92 -4.70
C PRO A 91 -7.28 -8.27 -4.18
N VAL A 92 -7.72 -8.29 -2.93
CA VAL A 92 -8.55 -9.39 -2.44
C VAL A 92 -9.99 -9.25 -2.94
N VAL A 93 -10.75 -10.34 -2.91
CA VAL A 93 -12.21 -10.31 -3.14
C VAL A 93 -12.88 -9.38 -2.12
N ASP A 94 -13.91 -8.66 -2.56
CA ASP A 94 -14.68 -7.68 -1.77
C ASP A 94 -13.81 -6.51 -1.29
N PHE A 95 -12.87 -6.05 -2.13
CA PHE A 95 -11.90 -5.02 -1.75
C PHE A 95 -12.57 -3.69 -1.36
N GLY A 96 -13.64 -3.30 -2.05
CA GLY A 96 -14.44 -2.11 -1.75
C GLY A 96 -15.13 -2.14 -0.38
N GLU A 97 -15.49 -3.33 0.11
CA GLU A 97 -16.16 -3.52 1.41
C GLU A 97 -15.19 -3.52 2.60
N LEU A 98 -13.88 -3.53 2.34
CA LEU A 98 -12.87 -3.51 3.39
C LEU A 98 -12.89 -2.18 4.16
N PRO A 99 -12.54 -2.19 5.46
CA PRO A 99 -12.61 -0.98 6.25
C PRO A 99 -11.55 0.05 5.83
N LEU A 100 -11.84 1.34 5.98
CA LEU A 100 -10.83 2.38 5.86
C LEU A 100 -9.71 2.16 6.91
N PRO A 101 -8.40 2.15 6.56
CA PRO A 101 -7.33 1.85 7.52
C PRO A 101 -6.98 2.99 8.50
N PHE A 102 -7.70 4.11 8.44
CA PHE A 102 -7.53 5.28 9.28
C PHE A 102 -8.90 5.90 9.60
N ASN A 103 -8.94 6.78 10.61
CA ASN A 103 -10.17 7.47 10.99
C ASN A 103 -10.57 8.48 9.89
N PRO A 104 -11.77 8.40 9.29
CA PRO A 104 -12.20 9.29 8.21
C PRO A 104 -12.29 10.77 8.63
N ASN A 105 -12.43 11.04 9.93
CA ASN A 105 -12.48 12.41 10.48
C ASN A 105 -11.08 13.00 10.76
N GLN A 106 -10.02 12.24 10.48
CA GLN A 106 -8.65 12.66 10.72
C GLN A 106 -8.14 13.53 9.57
N ASN A 107 -7.75 14.77 9.88
CA ASN A 107 -7.29 15.74 8.89
C ASN A 107 -5.77 15.68 8.62
N ASP A 108 -4.99 15.03 9.49
CA ASP A 108 -3.52 14.95 9.39
C ASP A 108 -3.03 13.62 8.76
N VAL A 109 -3.88 12.95 7.98
CA VAL A 109 -3.50 11.72 7.27
C VAL A 109 -2.47 12.04 6.19
N GLY A 110 -1.32 11.38 6.25
CA GLY A 110 -0.31 11.40 5.19
C GLY A 110 -0.65 10.35 4.15
N ILE A 111 -0.11 9.15 4.35
CA ILE A 111 -0.36 8.00 3.50
C ILE A 111 -0.98 6.86 4.29
N SER A 112 -1.91 6.12 3.69
CA SER A 112 -2.37 4.85 4.22
C SER A 112 -2.10 3.74 3.22
N TRP A 113 -1.17 2.85 3.53
CA TRP A 113 -0.90 1.70 2.67
C TRP A 113 -2.09 0.74 2.66
N LEU A 114 -2.36 0.15 1.50
CA LEU A 114 -3.31 -0.96 1.33
C LEU A 114 -2.56 -2.28 1.14
N TYR A 115 -1.36 -2.18 0.58
CA TYR A 115 -0.36 -3.24 0.55
C TYR A 115 0.93 -2.75 1.19
N THR A 116 1.53 -3.61 2.01
CA THR A 116 2.73 -3.31 2.77
C THR A 116 3.91 -4.18 2.37
N CYS A 117 5.07 -3.53 2.24
CA CYS A 117 6.36 -4.16 2.06
C CYS A 117 7.28 -3.76 3.21
N ALA A 118 7.91 -4.77 3.83
CA ALA A 118 8.78 -4.59 5.00
C ALA A 118 8.18 -3.66 6.08
N PRO A 119 6.90 -3.84 6.47
CA PRO A 119 6.24 -2.87 7.31
C PRO A 119 6.79 -2.81 8.72
N GLN A 120 6.61 -1.65 9.34
CA GLN A 120 6.84 -1.42 10.77
C GLN A 120 5.62 -0.77 11.42
N LEU A 121 5.25 -1.24 12.60
CA LEU A 121 4.18 -0.69 13.42
C LEU A 121 4.75 0.29 14.46
N TYR A 122 4.13 1.47 14.59
CA TYR A 122 4.53 2.53 15.52
C TYR A 122 3.53 2.74 16.65
N TYR A 123 2.25 2.81 16.33
CA TYR A 123 1.18 3.12 17.28
C TYR A 123 -0.13 2.46 16.84
N VAL A 124 -1.03 2.19 17.79
CA VAL A 124 -2.41 1.77 17.50
C VAL A 124 -3.34 2.64 18.34
N SER A 125 -4.26 3.34 17.68
CA SER A 125 -5.26 4.19 18.31
C SER A 125 -6.26 3.38 19.16
N SER A 126 -7.05 4.04 20.01
CA SER A 126 -8.14 3.41 20.76
C SER A 126 -9.13 2.68 19.85
N ASP A 127 -9.33 3.23 18.66
CA ASP A 127 -10.32 2.77 17.69
C ASP A 127 -9.74 1.68 16.76
N GLY A 128 -8.48 1.29 16.98
CA GLY A 128 -7.83 0.17 16.28
C GLY A 128 -7.05 0.53 15.02
N TYR A 129 -7.02 1.80 14.61
CA TYR A 129 -6.19 2.26 13.48
C TYR A 129 -4.71 2.20 13.83
N ALA A 130 -3.90 1.63 12.94
CA ALA A 130 -2.49 1.41 13.13
C ALA A 130 -1.64 2.41 12.35
N GLU A 131 -0.86 3.20 13.08
CA GLU A 131 0.17 4.05 12.49
C GLU A 131 1.44 3.23 12.26
N GLY A 132 2.04 3.36 11.08
CA GLY A 132 3.18 2.55 10.68
C GLY A 132 3.83 3.03 9.38
N PHE A 133 4.70 2.18 8.84
CA PHE A 133 5.46 2.42 7.63
C PHE A 133 5.45 1.20 6.72
N SER A 134 5.62 1.43 5.41
CA SER A 134 5.92 0.43 4.39
C SER A 134 6.85 1.01 3.31
N THR A 135 7.74 0.18 2.76
CA THR A 135 8.63 0.52 1.64
C THR A 135 7.99 0.19 0.29
N SER A 136 6.71 0.51 0.09
CA SER A 136 5.99 0.18 -1.15
C SER A 136 5.10 1.33 -1.59
N ALA A 137 5.05 1.54 -2.90
CA ALA A 137 4.11 2.43 -3.56
C ALA A 137 3.08 1.68 -4.44
N VAL A 138 2.91 0.36 -4.24
CA VAL A 138 2.05 -0.46 -5.13
C VAL A 138 0.57 -0.16 -4.93
N ALA A 139 0.10 0.04 -3.69
CA ALA A 139 -1.29 0.36 -3.41
C ALA A 139 -1.44 1.13 -2.10
N TYR A 140 -2.01 2.32 -2.15
CA TYR A 140 -2.16 3.21 -1.00
C TYR A 140 -3.25 4.28 -1.22
N ILE A 141 -3.64 4.94 -0.12
CA ILE A 141 -4.55 6.07 -0.09
C ILE A 141 -3.76 7.32 0.29
N VAL A 142 -4.06 8.44 -0.38
CA VAL A 142 -3.61 9.78 0.00
C VAL A 142 -4.79 10.74 0.01
N ASN A 143 -4.72 11.77 0.85
CA ASN A 143 -5.60 12.92 0.76
C ASN A 143 -4.96 14.04 -0.10
N PRO A 144 -5.71 15.10 -0.44
CA PRO A 144 -5.19 16.18 -1.28
C PRO A 144 -3.93 16.86 -0.71
N GLN A 145 -3.88 17.08 0.60
CA GLN A 145 -2.74 17.71 1.26
C GLN A 145 -1.48 16.84 1.17
N SER A 146 -1.59 15.54 1.46
CA SER A 146 -0.46 14.61 1.35
C SER A 146 0.00 14.47 -0.10
N ALA A 147 -0.92 14.48 -1.07
CA ALA A 147 -0.55 14.44 -2.49
C ALA A 147 0.29 15.67 -2.87
N CYS A 148 -0.05 16.86 -2.36
CA CYS A 148 0.77 18.07 -2.53
C CYS A 148 2.19 17.89 -1.97
N TYR A 149 2.32 17.39 -0.74
CA TYR A 149 3.64 17.15 -0.16
C TYR A 149 4.44 16.07 -0.90
N LEU A 150 3.80 15.03 -1.42
CA LEU A 150 4.49 14.01 -2.21
C LEU A 150 5.05 14.57 -3.53
N LEU A 151 4.43 15.61 -4.10
CA LEU A 151 5.01 16.35 -5.23
C LEU A 151 6.27 17.13 -4.81
N GLU A 152 6.31 17.70 -3.61
CA GLU A 152 7.55 18.30 -3.06
C GLU A 152 8.65 17.24 -2.89
N LEU A 153 8.33 16.05 -2.37
CA LEU A 153 9.28 14.94 -2.28
C LEU A 153 9.84 14.56 -3.65
N ALA A 154 8.99 14.47 -4.67
CA ALA A 154 9.44 14.17 -6.02
C ALA A 154 10.43 15.21 -6.56
N GLU A 155 10.18 16.48 -6.26
CA GLU A 155 11.05 17.59 -6.64
C GLU A 155 12.39 17.55 -5.90
N GLU A 156 12.40 17.19 -4.61
CA GLU A 156 13.62 16.94 -3.85
C GLU A 156 14.44 15.80 -4.46
N ILE A 157 13.80 14.69 -4.85
CA ILE A 157 14.47 13.56 -5.50
C ILE A 157 15.04 13.97 -6.85
N ARG A 158 14.26 14.71 -7.66
CA ARG A 158 14.72 15.20 -8.96
C ARG A 158 15.94 16.10 -8.82
N THR A 159 15.96 16.97 -7.82
CA THR A 159 17.05 17.94 -7.59
C THR A 159 18.29 17.28 -6.99
N ASN A 160 18.11 16.41 -5.98
CA ASN A 160 19.23 15.86 -5.21
C ASN A 160 19.81 14.56 -5.79
N VAL A 161 18.98 13.74 -6.44
CA VAL A 161 19.40 12.45 -7.00
C VAL A 161 19.48 12.52 -8.53
N GLY A 162 18.58 13.25 -9.18
CA GLY A 162 18.52 13.35 -10.63
C GLY A 162 17.71 12.23 -11.30
N VAL A 163 17.42 12.43 -12.59
CA VAL A 163 16.47 11.60 -13.36
C VAL A 163 17.07 10.28 -13.87
N THR A 164 18.40 10.19 -13.96
CA THR A 164 19.12 9.03 -14.51
C THR A 164 19.61 8.07 -13.43
N ASN A 165 19.56 8.48 -12.15
CA ASN A 165 20.09 7.70 -11.04
C ASN A 165 18.99 6.89 -10.35
N TYR A 166 19.38 5.74 -9.79
CA TYR A 166 18.47 4.93 -8.98
C TYR A 166 18.23 5.61 -7.62
N SER A 167 16.98 5.61 -7.16
CA SER A 167 16.60 6.07 -5.81
C SER A 167 15.62 5.10 -5.15
N THR A 168 15.62 5.08 -3.82
CA THR A 168 14.68 4.32 -2.97
C THR A 168 13.61 5.26 -2.39
N TRP A 169 13.07 6.12 -3.25
CA TRP A 169 12.15 7.19 -2.86
C TRP A 169 10.89 6.70 -2.14
N ASP A 170 10.40 5.52 -2.49
CA ASP A 170 9.27 4.86 -1.86
C ASP A 170 9.52 4.60 -0.37
N SER A 171 10.76 4.32 0.00
CA SER A 171 11.20 4.06 1.37
C SER A 171 11.36 5.34 2.20
N THR A 172 11.40 6.52 1.57
CA THR A 172 11.55 7.82 2.27
C THR A 172 10.22 8.51 2.55
N ILE A 173 9.12 8.05 1.94
CA ILE A 173 7.77 8.62 2.07
C ILE A 173 7.36 8.79 3.54
N ASP A 174 7.53 7.76 4.39
CA ASP A 174 7.10 7.85 5.79
C ASP A 174 7.81 8.95 6.55
N SER A 175 9.14 8.95 6.50
CA SER A 175 9.93 9.97 7.19
C SER A 175 9.61 11.37 6.68
N PHE A 176 9.43 11.52 5.37
CA PHE A 176 9.13 12.80 4.75
C PHE A 176 7.77 13.35 5.22
N LEU A 177 6.70 12.54 5.15
CA LEU A 177 5.36 12.97 5.57
C LEU A 177 5.28 13.23 7.09
N ARG A 178 5.98 12.44 7.91
CA ARG A 178 6.06 12.71 9.36
C ARG A 178 6.79 14.01 9.70
N GLN A 179 7.79 14.43 8.91
CA GLN A 179 8.41 15.75 9.07
C GLN A 179 7.44 16.89 8.77
N LYS A 180 6.43 16.65 7.92
CA LYS A 180 5.30 17.56 7.67
C LYS A 180 4.17 17.43 8.71
N LYS A 181 4.42 16.71 9.82
CA LYS A 181 3.47 16.44 10.93
C LYS A 181 2.24 15.62 10.51
N LEU A 182 2.35 14.84 9.44
CA LEU A 182 1.29 13.92 9.02
C LEU A 182 1.51 12.52 9.60
N LYS A 183 0.41 11.77 9.72
CA LYS A 183 0.37 10.40 10.24
C LYS A 183 0.20 9.40 9.12
N ASN A 184 0.98 8.33 9.17
CA ASN A 184 0.95 7.29 8.15
C ASN A 184 0.40 5.99 8.72
N TYR A 185 -0.41 5.28 7.94
CA TYR A 185 -1.21 4.15 8.41
C TYR A 185 -0.94 2.87 7.62
N ILE A 186 -0.96 1.74 8.32
CA ILE A 186 -0.88 0.41 7.71
C ILE A 186 -2.16 -0.37 8.03
N PRO A 187 -2.62 -1.25 7.13
CA PRO A 187 -3.85 -1.99 7.37
C PRO A 187 -3.56 -3.16 8.31
N TRP A 188 -4.59 -3.63 9.00
CA TRP A 188 -4.46 -4.80 9.89
C TRP A 188 -3.92 -6.01 9.12
N ARG A 189 -4.44 -6.25 7.92
CA ARG A 189 -3.94 -7.22 6.93
C ARG A 189 -3.92 -6.55 5.56
N ASN A 190 -3.08 -7.02 4.64
CA ASN A 190 -2.96 -6.40 3.31
C ASN A 190 -4.25 -6.62 2.51
N TYR A 191 -4.70 -5.60 1.79
CA TYR A 191 -5.94 -5.63 0.99
C TYR A 191 -5.69 -6.19 -0.42
N GLY A 192 -4.49 -6.70 -0.65
CA GLY A 192 -4.04 -7.30 -1.88
C GLY A 192 -2.54 -7.48 -1.82
N GLU A 193 -1.93 -7.78 -2.95
CA GLU A 193 -0.48 -7.85 -3.06
C GLU A 193 0.04 -7.36 -4.41
N HIS A 194 1.34 -7.08 -4.45
CA HIS A 194 2.04 -6.89 -5.71
C HIS A 194 2.03 -8.21 -6.49
N GLY A 195 1.40 -8.24 -7.66
CA GLY A 195 1.26 -9.39 -8.55
C GLY A 195 2.30 -9.44 -9.67
N GLY A 196 3.08 -8.38 -9.84
CA GLY A 196 4.11 -8.26 -10.87
C GLY A 196 5.30 -9.19 -10.73
N LEU A 197 6.09 -9.25 -11.80
CA LEU A 197 7.37 -9.94 -11.81
C LEU A 197 8.46 -9.09 -11.12
N PRO A 198 9.46 -9.71 -10.47
CA PRO A 198 10.58 -8.98 -9.87
C PRO A 198 11.24 -7.99 -10.84
N ASN A 199 11.39 -6.73 -10.42
CA ASN A 199 12.15 -5.73 -11.19
C ASN A 199 13.67 -6.03 -11.11
N PRO A 200 14.34 -6.25 -12.26
CA PRO A 200 15.79 -6.49 -12.28
C PRO A 200 16.64 -5.35 -11.71
N GLU A 201 16.16 -4.10 -11.79
CA GLU A 201 16.87 -2.92 -11.27
C GLU A 201 17.06 -3.00 -9.75
N HIS A 202 16.10 -3.57 -9.02
CA HIS A 202 16.25 -3.81 -7.57
C HIS A 202 17.42 -4.73 -7.26
N TYR A 203 17.60 -5.80 -8.05
CA TYR A 203 18.71 -6.73 -7.85
C TYR A 203 20.06 -6.09 -8.13
N GLN A 204 20.16 -5.29 -9.20
CA GLN A 204 21.36 -4.51 -9.53
C GLN A 204 21.75 -3.57 -8.38
N ASN A 205 20.77 -3.10 -7.62
CA ASN A 205 20.94 -2.23 -6.44
C ASN A 205 20.91 -2.99 -5.10
N LYS A 206 21.16 -4.31 -5.10
CA LYS A 206 21.26 -5.17 -3.89
C LYS A 206 20.01 -5.23 -3.02
N LEU A 207 18.83 -4.97 -3.61
CA LEU A 207 17.54 -5.13 -2.94
C LEU A 207 16.95 -6.53 -3.18
N SER A 208 15.99 -6.90 -2.34
CA SER A 208 15.36 -8.23 -2.43
C SER A 208 14.51 -8.36 -3.71
N LYS A 209 14.49 -9.56 -4.29
CA LYS A 209 13.78 -9.85 -5.53
C LYS A 209 12.27 -9.95 -5.36
N THR A 210 11.77 -10.21 -4.14
CA THR A 210 10.37 -10.56 -3.94
C THR A 210 9.81 -9.97 -2.65
N HIS A 211 8.73 -9.22 -2.85
CA HIS A 211 7.92 -8.65 -1.79
C HIS A 211 6.47 -9.04 -2.12
N ARG A 212 5.92 -9.95 -1.32
CA ARG A 212 4.53 -10.40 -1.37
C ARG A 212 3.91 -10.17 0.00
N ALA A 213 2.59 -10.05 0.03
CA ALA A 213 1.88 -9.77 1.27
C ALA A 213 2.07 -10.93 2.24
N ASP A 214 2.55 -10.64 3.45
CA ASP A 214 2.71 -11.66 4.48
C ASP A 214 1.37 -12.22 4.94
N VAL A 215 0.39 -11.34 5.14
CA VAL A 215 -0.99 -11.69 5.50
C VAL A 215 -1.96 -10.89 4.64
N LEU A 216 -2.83 -11.58 3.91
CA LEU A 216 -3.93 -10.97 3.17
C LEU A 216 -5.18 -10.89 4.04
N HIS A 217 -6.02 -9.90 3.77
CA HIS A 217 -7.34 -9.77 4.42
C HIS A 217 -8.30 -10.89 3.94
N GLY A 218 -8.26 -11.21 2.65
CA GLY A 218 -9.05 -12.24 2.00
C GLY A 218 -8.28 -12.97 0.89
N LYS A 219 -9.01 -13.74 0.07
CA LYS A 219 -8.47 -14.41 -1.12
C LYS A 219 -8.20 -13.38 -2.21
N LEU A 220 -7.12 -13.51 -2.98
CA LEU A 220 -6.88 -12.68 -4.16
C LEU A 220 -8.02 -12.85 -5.18
N ALA A 221 -8.44 -11.74 -5.79
CA ALA A 221 -9.55 -11.71 -6.74
C ALA A 221 -9.23 -12.43 -8.06
N PHE A 222 -7.97 -12.42 -8.48
CA PHE A 222 -7.49 -13.11 -9.68
C PHE A 222 -6.07 -13.65 -9.48
N ILE A 223 -5.60 -14.48 -10.42
CA ILE A 223 -4.26 -15.10 -10.32
C ILE A 223 -3.20 -14.06 -10.67
N PRO A 224 -2.24 -13.76 -9.77
CA PRO A 224 -1.22 -12.78 -10.06
C PRO A 224 -0.28 -13.24 -11.17
N LEU A 225 0.25 -12.29 -11.96
CA LEU A 225 1.13 -12.56 -13.11
C LEU A 225 2.32 -13.45 -12.73
N TYR A 226 2.89 -13.26 -11.54
CA TYR A 226 3.98 -14.11 -11.07
C TYR A 226 3.61 -15.58 -10.89
N ALA A 227 2.34 -15.92 -10.76
CA ALA A 227 1.85 -17.29 -10.59
C ALA A 227 1.42 -17.93 -11.92
N VAL A 228 1.26 -17.16 -12.99
CA VAL A 228 0.91 -17.65 -14.33
C VAL A 228 2.07 -18.48 -14.91
N GLY A 229 1.81 -19.74 -15.32
CA GLY A 229 2.83 -20.64 -15.86
C GLY A 229 2.35 -22.07 -16.19
N LYS A 230 3.24 -22.89 -16.78
CA LYS A 230 2.95 -24.24 -17.33
C LYS A 230 2.55 -25.32 -16.32
N ASN A 231 2.75 -25.10 -15.02
CA ASN A 231 2.47 -26.05 -13.95
C ASN A 231 1.36 -25.50 -13.04
N ASP A 232 0.14 -25.46 -13.57
CA ASP A 232 -1.12 -25.20 -12.86
C ASP A 232 -0.98 -24.13 -11.76
N GLY A 233 -1.08 -22.85 -12.15
CA GLY A 233 -0.65 -21.65 -11.40
C GLY A 233 -1.07 -21.57 -9.92
N ASN A 234 -2.06 -22.37 -9.51
CA ASN A 234 -2.45 -22.61 -8.12
C ASN A 234 -1.32 -23.15 -7.24
N LEU A 235 -0.51 -24.12 -7.72
CA LEU A 235 0.59 -24.69 -6.92
C LEU A 235 1.68 -23.66 -6.63
N ARG A 236 2.03 -22.86 -7.64
CA ARG A 236 3.02 -21.78 -7.50
C ARG A 236 2.50 -20.70 -6.55
N LEU A 237 1.24 -20.32 -6.67
CA LEU A 237 0.59 -19.38 -5.77
C LEU A 237 0.67 -19.89 -4.32
N LEU A 238 0.19 -21.11 -4.04
CA LEU A 238 0.22 -21.72 -2.71
C LEU A 238 1.63 -21.71 -2.09
N SER A 239 2.65 -22.11 -2.86
CA SER A 239 4.04 -22.07 -2.40
C SER A 239 4.50 -20.65 -2.05
N VAL A 240 4.18 -19.66 -2.87
CA VAL A 240 4.53 -18.25 -2.61
C VAL A 240 3.83 -17.74 -1.36
N ARG A 241 2.53 -18.02 -1.21
CA ARG A 241 1.73 -17.65 -0.05
C ARG A 241 2.29 -18.25 1.24
N PHE A 242 2.67 -19.53 1.22
CA PHE A 242 3.30 -20.20 2.35
C PHE A 242 4.61 -19.51 2.78
N TRP A 243 5.51 -19.22 1.84
CA TRP A 243 6.76 -18.53 2.17
C TRP A 243 6.56 -17.09 2.62
N ALA A 244 5.58 -16.37 2.04
CA ALA A 244 5.21 -15.03 2.48
C ALA A 244 4.71 -15.03 3.93
N ARG A 245 3.93 -16.05 4.30
CA ARG A 245 3.43 -16.27 5.66
C ARG A 245 4.58 -16.48 6.66
N ILE A 246 5.51 -17.39 6.34
CA ILE A 246 6.71 -17.64 7.16
C ILE A 246 7.54 -16.35 7.32
N LYS A 247 7.71 -15.58 6.24
CA LYS A 247 8.42 -14.29 6.27
C LYS A 247 7.75 -13.29 7.21
N GLY A 248 6.42 -13.24 7.25
CA GLY A 248 5.64 -12.41 8.17
C GLY A 248 5.88 -12.77 9.64
N ILE A 249 5.75 -14.06 9.98
CA ILE A 249 5.99 -14.57 11.33
C ILE A 249 7.43 -14.28 11.76
N THR A 250 8.41 -14.56 10.90
CA THR A 250 9.82 -14.26 11.18
C THR A 250 10.06 -12.78 11.42
N ARG A 251 9.44 -11.88 10.65
CA ARG A 251 9.55 -10.42 10.89
C ARG A 251 8.96 -9.99 12.23
N LEU A 252 7.87 -10.61 12.67
CA LEU A 252 7.33 -10.38 14.00
C LEU A 252 8.30 -10.84 15.09
N LEU A 253 8.77 -12.10 15.02
CA LEU A 253 9.65 -12.70 16.02
C LEU A 253 11.00 -11.98 16.13
N THR A 254 11.53 -11.50 15.00
CA THR A 254 12.80 -10.75 14.93
C THR A 254 12.66 -9.26 15.28
N GLY A 255 11.46 -8.80 15.67
CA GLY A 255 11.20 -7.40 15.98
C GLY A 255 11.28 -6.44 14.78
N ARG A 256 11.30 -6.98 13.55
CA ARG A 256 11.31 -6.20 12.31
C ARG A 256 9.95 -5.62 11.95
N PHE A 257 8.86 -6.22 12.42
CA PHE A 257 7.50 -5.65 12.30
C PHE A 257 7.16 -4.73 13.49
N LEU A 258 7.41 -5.20 14.71
CA LEU A 258 7.21 -4.42 15.94
C LEU A 258 8.52 -4.38 16.72
N ARG A 259 9.19 -3.23 16.72
CA ARG A 259 10.48 -3.08 17.40
C ARG A 259 10.28 -3.08 18.92
N VAL A 260 11.20 -3.74 19.63
CA VAL A 260 11.19 -3.75 21.11
C VAL A 260 11.21 -2.33 21.68
N LYS A 261 11.99 -1.41 21.09
CA LYS A 261 12.03 0.00 21.52
C LYS A 261 10.69 0.72 21.37
N VAL A 262 9.93 0.41 20.32
CA VAL A 262 8.58 0.99 20.12
C VAL A 262 7.63 0.46 21.19
N LEU A 263 7.69 -0.83 21.49
CA LEU A 263 6.86 -1.44 22.54
C LEU A 263 7.17 -0.85 23.92
N GLN A 264 8.46 -0.73 24.27
CA GLN A 264 8.91 -0.17 25.56
C GLN A 264 8.56 1.31 25.73
N GLY A 265 8.56 2.09 24.66
CA GLY A 265 8.22 3.52 24.68
C GLY A 265 6.73 3.81 24.52
N SER A 266 5.88 2.80 24.36
CA SER A 266 4.45 2.99 24.11
C SER A 266 3.66 3.19 25.41
N SER A 267 2.69 4.11 25.39
CA SER A 267 1.66 4.23 26.42
C SER A 267 0.60 3.13 26.36
N SER A 268 0.58 2.32 25.29
CA SER A 268 -0.40 1.24 25.07
C SER A 268 0.26 -0.03 24.49
N PRO A 269 1.23 -0.63 25.22
CA PRO A 269 2.04 -1.74 24.70
C PRO A 269 1.21 -3.00 24.39
N ILE A 270 0.20 -3.30 25.21
CA ILE A 270 -0.69 -4.46 24.99
C ILE A 270 -1.44 -4.33 23.67
N ARG A 271 -1.85 -3.12 23.29
CA ARG A 271 -2.58 -2.89 22.02
C ARG A 271 -1.68 -3.12 20.81
N LEU A 272 -0.45 -2.62 20.86
CA LEU A 272 0.57 -2.88 19.82
C LEU A 272 0.84 -4.38 19.65
N LEU A 273 1.08 -5.07 20.77
CA LEU A 273 1.37 -6.50 20.76
C LEU A 273 0.16 -7.29 20.23
N SER A 274 -1.05 -6.95 20.68
CA SER A 274 -2.28 -7.59 20.22
C SER A 274 -2.48 -7.41 18.72
N PHE A 275 -2.33 -6.19 18.20
CA PHE A 275 -2.40 -5.94 16.76
C PHE A 275 -1.37 -6.79 15.99
N ALA A 276 -0.12 -6.79 16.45
CA ALA A 276 0.98 -7.48 15.80
C ALA A 276 0.85 -9.01 15.81
N VAL A 277 0.32 -9.59 16.88
CA VAL A 277 0.11 -11.04 17.01
C VAL A 277 -1.19 -11.46 16.31
N LEU A 278 -2.32 -10.81 16.62
CA LEU A 278 -3.64 -11.22 16.09
C LEU A 278 -3.73 -11.07 14.57
N ARG A 279 -3.00 -10.12 13.96
CA ARG A 279 -2.95 -10.05 12.49
C ARG A 279 -2.41 -11.33 11.88
N GLN A 280 -1.51 -12.03 12.57
CA GLN A 280 -0.96 -13.31 12.14
C GLN A 280 -1.91 -14.48 12.43
N LEU A 281 -2.96 -14.35 13.22
CA LEU A 281 -3.86 -15.48 13.50
C LEU A 281 -4.97 -15.56 12.43
N THR A 282 -4.65 -16.17 11.28
CA THR A 282 -5.61 -16.47 10.21
C THR A 282 -5.21 -17.74 9.46
N LEU A 283 -6.23 -18.45 8.96
CA LEU A 283 -6.09 -19.62 8.09
C LEU A 283 -6.15 -19.27 6.60
N ASN A 284 -6.36 -18.00 6.25
CA ASN A 284 -6.36 -17.54 4.86
C ASN A 284 -4.90 -17.59 4.33
N VAL A 285 -4.56 -18.67 3.63
CA VAL A 285 -3.29 -18.85 2.91
C VAL A 285 -3.45 -18.43 1.47
#